data_AF-A0AA41W481-F1
#
_entry.id   AF-A0AA41W481-F1
#
_cell.length_a   1.000
_cell.length_b   1.000
_cell.length_c   1.000
_cell.angle_alpha   90.00
_cell.angle_beta   90.00
_cell.angle_gamma   90.00
#
_symmetry.space_group_name_H-M   'P 1'
#
loop_
_entity.id
_entity.type
_entity.pdbx_description
1 polymer ?
#
loop_
_entity_poly.entity_id
_entity_poly.type
_entity_poly.pdbx_seq_one_letter_code
_entity_poly.pdbx_strand_id
1 'polypeptide(L)' 'MEAAVAKCLETFGGVDNIEKVTRCATSRIRLLLKQPVDVDVSTLELPLAKATMRVEDNLYHILVGDYAEAYEAAINKLR' A
#
# COMPACT_ATOMS: atom_id res chain seq x y z
N MET A 1 2.09 6.97 -12.22
CA MET A 1 2.60 6.34 -10.98
C MET A 1 1.94 6.98 -9.76
N GLU A 2 2.13 8.26 -9.50
CA GLU A 2 1.60 8.94 -8.30
C GLU A 2 0.07 8.86 -8.18
N ALA A 3 -0.69 9.08 -9.27
CA ALA A 3 -2.14 8.97 -9.24
C ALA A 3 -2.64 7.53 -8.89
N ALA A 4 -1.91 6.51 -9.34
CA ALA A 4 -2.22 5.11 -9.02
C ALA A 4 -1.97 4.83 -7.54
N VAL A 5 -0.85 5.35 -7.01
CA VAL A 5 -0.50 5.24 -5.58
C VAL A 5 -1.49 6.03 -4.72
N ALA A 6 -1.89 7.24 -5.12
CA ALA A 6 -2.88 8.03 -4.41
C ALA A 6 -4.21 7.27 -4.26
N LYS A 7 -4.73 6.68 -5.35
CA LYS A 7 -5.95 5.86 -5.30
C LYS A 7 -5.82 4.64 -4.38
N CYS A 8 -4.63 4.03 -4.36
CA CYS A 8 -4.33 2.98 -3.40
C CYS A 8 -4.38 3.48 -1.96
N LEU A 9 -3.76 4.64 -1.67
CA LEU A 9 -3.76 5.22 -0.34
C LEU A 9 -5.18 5.58 0.12
N GLU A 10 -6.02 6.13 -0.76
CA GLU A 10 -7.44 6.40 -0.46
C GLU A 10 -8.18 5.16 0.02
N THR A 11 -7.87 3.98 -0.54
CA THR A 11 -8.47 2.71 -0.11
C THR A 11 -8.07 2.31 1.31
N PHE A 12 -6.90 2.78 1.78
CA PHE A 12 -6.40 2.54 3.13
C PHE A 12 -6.63 3.72 4.08
N GLY A 13 -7.60 4.58 3.79
CA GLY A 13 -7.95 5.73 4.64
C GLY A 13 -7.14 7.00 4.35
N GLY A 14 -6.50 7.07 3.18
CA GLY A 14 -5.72 8.21 2.72
C GLY A 14 -4.27 8.20 3.21
N VAL A 15 -3.50 9.20 2.77
CA VAL A 15 -2.09 9.33 3.13
C VAL A 15 -1.88 9.55 4.62
N ASP A 16 -2.82 10.24 5.28
CA ASP A 16 -2.75 10.54 6.71
C ASP A 16 -2.87 9.30 7.59
N ASN A 17 -3.52 8.24 7.10
CA ASN A 17 -3.64 6.97 7.81
C ASN A 17 -2.39 6.08 7.66
N ILE A 18 -1.41 6.46 6.83
CA ILE A 18 -0.18 5.68 6.68
C ILE A 18 0.76 6.00 7.83
N GLU A 19 1.07 5.00 8.65
CA GLU A 19 2.08 5.11 9.70
C GLU A 19 3.48 4.88 9.14
N LYS A 20 3.64 3.79 8.36
CA LYS A 20 4.93 3.42 7.80
C LYS A 20 4.76 2.64 6.51
N VAL A 21 5.57 3.00 5.51
CA VAL A 21 5.82 2.15 4.34
C VAL A 21 7.20 1.51 4.49
N THR A 22 7.33 0.24 4.17
CA THR A 22 8.61 -0.46 4.14
C THR A 22 8.68 -1.33 2.90
N ARG A 23 9.62 -1.03 2.02
CA ARG A 23 9.92 -1.92 0.90
C ARG A 23 10.60 -3.20 1.37
N CYS A 24 10.06 -4.34 0.96
CA CYS A 24 10.64 -5.66 1.20
C CYS A 24 11.09 -6.26 -0.12
N ALA A 25 12.40 -6.46 -0.26
CA ALA A 25 13.03 -6.88 -1.50
C ALA A 25 12.65 -5.94 -2.68
N THR A 26 12.50 -6.51 -3.88
CA THR A 26 12.19 -5.76 -5.11
C THR A 26 10.72 -5.82 -5.52
N SER A 27 9.88 -6.61 -4.83
CA SER A 27 8.54 -6.96 -5.31
C SER A 27 7.38 -6.64 -4.37
N ARG A 28 7.68 -6.25 -3.12
CA ARG A 28 6.66 -6.10 -2.07
C ARG A 28 6.86 -4.83 -1.28
N ILE A 29 5.76 -4.20 -0.91
CA ILE A 29 5.71 -3.15 0.09
C ILE A 29 4.88 -3.62 1.28
N ARG A 30 5.32 -3.24 2.48
CA ARG A 30 4.55 -3.35 3.72
C ARG A 30 3.99 -1.99 4.05
N LEU A 31 2.69 -1.93 4.25
CA LEU A 31 1.97 -0.74 4.63
C LEU A 31 1.43 -0.95 6.04
N LEU A 32 1.97 -0.19 6.99
CA LEU A 32 1.47 -0.09 8.34
C LEU A 32 0.57 1.14 8.42
N LEU A 33 -0.64 0.96 8.92
CA LEU A 33 -1.65 1.99 9.10
C LEU A 33 -1.72 2.44 10.55
N LYS A 34 -2.06 3.71 10.79
CA LYS A 34 -2.30 4.25 12.13
C LYS A 34 -3.59 3.69 12.72
N GLN A 35 -4.61 3.53 11.87
CA GLN A 35 -5.91 2.99 12.23
C GLN A 35 -6.32 1.85 11.28
N PRO A 36 -7.04 0.83 11.80
CA PRO A 36 -7.51 -0.26 10.98
C PRO A 36 -8.54 0.23 9.98
N VAL A 37 -8.51 -0.34 8.79
CA VAL A 37 -9.53 -0.13 7.77
C VAL A 37 -10.24 -1.45 7.49
N ASP A 38 -11.54 -1.35 7.25
CA ASP A 38 -12.35 -2.49 6.84
C ASP A 38 -12.32 -2.60 5.31
N VAL A 39 -11.26 -3.24 4.80
CA VAL A 39 -11.09 -3.50 3.37
C VAL A 39 -11.09 -5.00 3.10
N ASP A 40 -11.93 -5.42 2.16
CA ASP A 40 -11.93 -6.80 1.68
C ASP A 40 -10.78 -7.00 0.69
N VAL A 41 -9.66 -7.52 1.21
CA VAL A 41 -8.45 -7.79 0.42
C VAL A 41 -8.65 -8.84 -0.68
N SER A 42 -9.72 -9.66 -0.62
CA SER A 42 -9.98 -10.71 -1.60
C SER A 42 -10.57 -10.16 -2.90
N THR A 43 -11.29 -9.05 -2.83
CA THR A 43 -11.89 -8.36 -3.98
C THR A 43 -11.15 -7.06 -4.33
N LEU A 44 -10.10 -6.72 -3.58
CA LEU A 44 -9.41 -5.45 -3.69
C LEU A 44 -8.52 -5.39 -4.95
N GLU A 45 -8.89 -4.54 -5.89
CA GLU A 45 -8.08 -4.22 -7.07
C GLU A 45 -7.29 -2.93 -6.86
N LEU A 46 -6.02 -3.04 -6.47
CA LEU A 46 -5.13 -1.90 -6.38
C LEU A 46 -4.35 -1.70 -7.69
N PRO A 47 -4.21 -0.45 -8.16
CA PRO A 47 -3.39 -0.14 -9.33
C PRO A 47 -1.95 -0.64 -9.15
N LEU A 48 -1.41 -1.32 -10.15
CA LEU A 48 -0.03 -1.83 -10.17
C LEU A 48 0.29 -2.87 -9.07
N ALA A 49 -0.71 -3.32 -8.32
CA ALA A 49 -0.58 -4.46 -7.41
C ALA A 49 -1.00 -5.75 -8.11
N LYS A 50 -0.24 -6.81 -7.86
CA LYS A 50 -0.56 -8.19 -8.26
C LYS A 50 -1.39 -8.91 -7.21
N ALA A 51 -1.17 -8.57 -5.94
CA ALA A 51 -1.92 -9.14 -4.82
C ALA A 51 -1.78 -8.25 -3.58
N THR A 52 -2.81 -8.27 -2.74
CA THR A 52 -2.82 -7.63 -1.43
C THR A 52 -3.18 -8.66 -0.38
N MET A 53 -2.51 -8.59 0.77
CA MET A 53 -2.78 -9.47 1.89
C MET A 53 -2.78 -8.65 3.18
N ARG A 54 -3.82 -8.84 4.00
CA ARG A 54 -3.84 -8.37 5.38
C ARG A 54 -3.06 -9.37 6.25
N VAL A 55 -2.04 -8.90 6.94
CA VAL A 55 -1.19 -9.71 7.83
C VAL A 55 -1.67 -9.57 9.27
N GLU A 56 -2.02 -8.34 9.66
CA GLU A 56 -2.60 -7.97 10.96
C GLU A 56 -3.63 -6.84 10.73
N ASP A 57 -4.28 -6.35 11.76
CA ASP A 57 -5.34 -5.33 11.63
C ASP A 57 -4.92 -4.07 10.87
N ASN A 58 -3.69 -3.62 11.14
CA ASN A 58 -3.12 -2.41 10.55
C ASN A 58 -1.98 -2.70 9.56
N LEU A 59 -1.65 -3.96 9.31
CA LEU A 59 -0.48 -4.33 8.50
C LEU A 59 -0.89 -5.04 7.21
N TYR A 60 -0.55 -4.43 6.08
CA TYR A 60 -0.84 -4.93 4.76
C TYR A 60 0.44 -5.21 3.98
N HIS A 61 0.47 -6.34 3.28
CA HIS A 61 1.48 -6.68 2.30
C HIS A 61 0.89 -6.49 0.90
N ILE A 62 1.52 -5.64 0.10
CA ILE A 62 1.10 -5.40 -1.27
C ILE A 62 2.24 -5.82 -2.20
N LEU A 63 1.95 -6.77 -3.08
CA LEU A 63 2.87 -7.25 -4.11
C LEU A 63 2.75 -6.36 -5.33
N VAL A 64 3.67 -5.43 -5.49
CA VAL A 64 3.70 -4.48 -6.62
C VAL A 64 4.74 -4.84 -7.68
N GLY A 65 5.47 -5.94 -7.50
CA GLY A 65 6.52 -6.38 -8.44
C GLY A 65 7.59 -5.31 -8.61
N ASP A 66 8.12 -5.17 -9.82
CA ASP A 66 9.23 -4.26 -10.15
C ASP A 66 8.93 -2.78 -9.83
N TYR A 67 7.68 -2.43 -9.51
CA TYR A 67 7.28 -1.11 -9.09
C TYR A 67 7.53 -0.82 -7.60
N ALA A 68 8.05 -1.76 -6.81
CA ALA A 68 8.17 -1.59 -5.35
C ALA A 68 8.94 -0.34 -4.90
N GLU A 69 10.03 -0.03 -5.58
CA GLU A 69 10.81 1.19 -5.33
C GLU A 69 10.03 2.45 -5.70
N ALA A 70 9.42 2.47 -6.90
CA ALA A 70 8.62 3.60 -7.35
C ALA A 70 7.38 3.84 -6.45
N TYR A 71 6.80 2.77 -5.91
CA TYR A 71 5.65 2.84 -5.01
C TYR A 71 6.03 3.44 -3.66
N GLU A 72 7.14 2.98 -3.06
CA GLU A 72 7.67 3.55 -1.82
C GLU A 72 8.03 5.03 -2.00
N ALA A 73 8.72 5.38 -3.09
CA ALA A 73 9.09 6.75 -3.39
C ALA A 73 7.85 7.66 -3.56
N ALA A 74 6.82 7.17 -4.25
CA ALA A 74 5.57 7.91 -4.43
C ALA A 74 4.81 8.12 -3.11
N ILE A 75 4.71 7.09 -2.25
CA ILE A 75 4.10 7.24 -0.92
C ILE A 75 4.86 8.29 -0.09
N ASN A 76 6.18 8.24 -0.10
CA ASN A 76 7.02 9.17 0.64
C ASN A 76 6.93 10.62 0.13
N LYS A 77 6.55 10.82 -1.14
CA LYS A 77 6.36 12.15 -1.74
C LYS A 77 4.97 12.73 -1.48
N LEU A 78 3.95 11.87 -1.33
CA LEU A 78 2.57 12.27 -1.10
C LEU A 78 2.27 12.59 0.38
N ARG A 79 3.12 12.14 1.30
CA ARG A 79 2.99 12.34 2.76
C ARG A 79 3.71 13.59 3.24
#